data_AF-A0A6C0K0E4-F1
#
_entry.id   AF-A0A6C0K0E4-F1
#
_cell.length_a   1.000
_cell.length_b   1.000
_cell.length_c   1.000
_cell.angle_alpha   90.00
_cell.angle_beta   90.00
_cell.angle_gamma   90.00
#
_symmetry.space_group_name_H-M   'P 1'
#
loop_
_entity.id
_entity.type
_entity.pdbx_description
1 polymer ?
#
loop_
_entity_poly.entity_id
_entity_poly.type
_entity_poly.pdbx_seq_one_letter_code
_entity_poly.pdbx_strand_id
1 'polypeptide(L)'
;MDSSVVWMWIYILTCILAGIFGARYFMTKKEYVGMALFLIGALVVFVVYGTRWFGSSGIYSDQTVTWPPALNTCPDFLTAHTIKTTAQTPVTVYGCIDTIGVSNNGAFRKFTGTLGTVLQAPYSVNNQGNVTATLSDFFPIQVDGESAQGLCDRLSQYGLTWDGVYDGVTCAAVAAVPS
;
A
#
# COMPACT_ATOMS: atom_id res chain seq x y z
N MET A 1 21.97 -12.93 3.13
CA MET A 1 22.24 -11.61 2.53
C MET A 1 20.94 -11.19 1.89
N ASP A 2 20.34 -10.14 2.42
CA ASP A 2 19.06 -9.64 1.91
C ASP A 2 19.23 -9.19 0.45
N SER A 3 18.25 -9.50 -0.38
CA SER A 3 18.31 -9.24 -1.81
C SER A 3 18.51 -7.74 -2.11
N SER A 4 17.94 -6.87 -1.27
CA SER A 4 18.09 -5.41 -1.30
C SER A 4 19.56 -4.97 -1.18
N VAL A 5 20.31 -5.57 -0.26
CA VAL A 5 21.74 -5.27 -0.03
C VAL A 5 22.58 -5.63 -1.26
N VAL A 6 22.30 -6.75 -1.91
CA VAL A 6 23.02 -7.18 -3.13
C VAL A 6 22.79 -6.18 -4.27
N TRP A 7 21.54 -5.74 -4.48
CA TRP A 7 21.21 -4.76 -5.51
C TRP A 7 21.84 -3.39 -5.25
N MET A 8 21.93 -2.97 -3.98
CA MET A 8 22.60 -1.74 -3.59
C MET A 8 24.09 -1.76 -3.95
N TRP A 9 24.79 -2.86 -3.68
CA TRP A 9 26.21 -2.98 -4.03
C TRP A 9 26.45 -2.98 -5.54
N ILE A 10 25.59 -3.65 -6.32
CA ILE A 10 25.66 -3.62 -7.79
C ILE A 10 25.48 -2.20 -8.31
N TYR A 11 24.53 -1.44 -7.75
CA TYR A 11 24.28 -0.06 -8.11
C TYR A 11 25.50 0.84 -7.83
N ILE A 12 26.08 0.75 -6.63
CA ILE A 12 27.27 1.52 -6.24
C ILE A 12 28.44 1.22 -7.16
N LEU A 13 28.71 -0.07 -7.44
CA LEU A 13 29.79 -0.46 -8.35
C LEU A 13 29.58 0.11 -9.76
N THR A 14 28.34 0.10 -10.25
CA THR A 14 28.00 0.67 -11.56
C THR A 14 28.26 2.18 -11.59
N CYS A 15 27.89 2.91 -10.55
CA CYS A 15 28.15 4.35 -10.44
C CYS A 15 29.65 4.68 -10.45
N ILE A 16 30.45 3.91 -9.69
CA ILE A 16 31.91 4.06 -9.64
C ILE A 16 32.54 3.81 -11.00
N LEU A 17 32.16 2.70 -11.67
CA LEU A 17 32.69 2.38 -12.99
C LEU A 17 32.32 3.45 -14.02
N ALA A 18 31.05 3.85 -14.09
CA ALA A 18 30.60 4.89 -15.00
C ALA A 18 31.32 6.23 -14.76
N GLY A 19 31.55 6.61 -13.50
CA GLY A 19 32.30 7.80 -13.13
C GLY A 19 33.77 7.75 -13.58
N ILE A 20 34.46 6.64 -13.30
CA ILE A 20 35.88 6.47 -13.66
C ILE A 20 36.07 6.44 -15.18
N PHE A 21 35.26 5.65 -15.90
CA PHE A 21 35.35 5.54 -17.35
C PHE A 21 35.00 6.87 -18.04
N GLY A 22 33.94 7.53 -17.59
CA GLY A 22 33.56 8.85 -18.12
C GLY A 22 34.64 9.89 -17.87
N ALA A 23 35.17 10.00 -16.65
CA ALA A 23 36.24 10.95 -16.34
C ALA A 23 37.52 10.66 -17.14
N ARG A 24 37.92 9.39 -17.28
CA ARG A 24 39.07 8.99 -18.11
C ARG A 24 38.89 9.40 -19.57
N TYR A 25 37.69 9.25 -20.12
CA TYR A 25 37.39 9.61 -21.51
C TYR A 25 37.58 11.12 -21.78
N PHE A 26 37.11 11.99 -20.88
CA PHE A 26 37.27 13.44 -21.05
C PHE A 26 38.71 13.91 -20.77
N MET A 27 39.42 13.25 -19.84
CA MET A 27 40.82 13.56 -19.56
C MET A 27 41.75 13.26 -20.74
N THR A 28 41.53 12.16 -21.48
CA THR A 28 42.37 11.85 -22.66
C THR A 28 42.17 12.84 -23.79
N LYS A 29 40.98 13.44 -23.90
CA LYS A 29 40.66 14.50 -24.87
C LYS A 29 41.04 15.91 -24.41
N LYS A 30 41.52 16.08 -23.17
CA LYS A 30 41.82 17.39 -22.55
C LYS A 30 40.62 18.34 -22.51
N GLU A 31 39.41 17.80 -22.50
CA GLU A 31 38.16 18.58 -22.47
C GLU A 31 37.67 18.76 -21.03
N TYR A 32 38.36 19.64 -20.28
CA TYR A 32 38.09 19.81 -18.83
C TYR A 32 36.70 20.37 -18.52
N VAL A 33 36.17 21.24 -19.38
CA VAL A 33 34.81 21.78 -19.24
C VAL A 33 33.76 20.67 -19.43
N GLY A 34 33.97 19.80 -20.42
CA GLY A 34 33.11 18.63 -20.65
C GLY A 34 33.16 17.63 -19.50
N MET A 35 34.33 17.41 -18.92
CA MET A 35 34.50 16.59 -17.71
C MET A 35 33.68 17.12 -16.53
N ALA A 36 33.74 18.43 -16.27
CA ALA A 36 33.01 19.04 -15.17
C ALA A 36 31.47 18.89 -15.35
N LEU A 37 30.96 19.15 -16.55
CA LEU A 37 29.55 18.98 -16.86
C LEU A 37 29.09 17.53 -16.76
N PHE A 38 29.92 16.59 -17.23
CA PHE A 38 29.64 15.16 -17.10
C PHE A 38 29.57 14.72 -15.64
N LEU A 39 30.52 15.12 -14.80
CA LEU A 39 30.53 14.73 -13.38
C LEU A 39 29.31 15.27 -12.63
N ILE A 40 28.93 16.52 -12.88
CA ILE A 40 27.72 17.13 -12.29
C ILE A 40 26.47 16.36 -12.76
N GLY A 41 26.33 16.13 -14.07
CA GLY A 41 25.19 15.41 -14.63
C GLY A 41 25.09 13.96 -14.11
N ALA A 42 26.21 13.24 -14.08
CA ALA A 42 26.27 11.88 -13.56
C ALA A 42 25.87 11.82 -12.08
N LEU A 43 26.36 12.77 -11.26
CA LEU A 43 25.99 12.85 -9.85
C LEU A 43 24.49 13.08 -9.66
N VAL A 44 23.89 13.98 -10.43
CA VAL A 44 22.43 14.22 -10.37
C VAL A 44 21.66 12.94 -10.73
N VAL A 45 22.04 12.25 -11.81
CA VAL A 45 21.41 10.99 -12.22
C VAL A 45 21.56 9.94 -11.10
N PHE A 46 22.76 9.76 -10.55
CA PHE A 46 22.99 8.77 -9.50
C PHE A 46 22.22 9.07 -8.19
N VAL A 47 22.05 10.35 -7.85
CA VAL A 47 21.26 10.72 -6.67
C VAL A 47 19.76 10.48 -6.91
N VAL A 48 19.24 10.89 -8.07
CA VAL A 48 17.80 10.73 -8.39
C VAL A 48 17.41 9.26 -8.49
N TYR A 49 18.19 8.45 -9.22
CA TYR A 49 17.87 7.02 -9.36
C TYR A 49 18.19 6.24 -8.07
N GLY A 50 19.23 6.63 -7.34
CA GLY A 50 19.55 6.03 -6.04
C GLY A 50 18.42 6.24 -5.03
N THR A 51 17.93 7.47 -4.89
CA THR A 51 16.80 7.79 -4.00
C THR A 51 15.48 7.17 -4.48
N ARG A 52 15.27 7.01 -5.79
CA ARG A 52 14.06 6.36 -6.33
C ARG A 52 14.02 4.86 -6.05
N TRP A 53 15.16 4.17 -6.13
CA TRP A 53 15.20 2.71 -5.94
C TRP A 53 15.42 2.28 -4.49
N PHE A 54 16.23 3.04 -3.74
CA PHE A 54 16.64 2.70 -2.37
C PHE A 54 16.11 3.69 -1.32
N GLY A 55 15.26 4.65 -1.71
CA GLY A 55 14.60 5.55 -0.77
C GLY A 55 13.58 4.85 0.12
N SER A 56 12.95 5.61 1.02
CA SER A 56 11.90 5.11 1.94
C SER A 56 10.68 4.50 1.22
N SER A 57 10.43 4.90 -0.03
CA SER A 57 9.37 4.36 -0.88
C SER A 57 9.91 3.63 -2.11
N GLY A 58 11.19 3.22 -2.07
CA GLY A 58 11.86 2.53 -3.16
C GLY A 58 11.48 1.05 -3.25
N ILE A 59 11.61 0.48 -4.44
CA ILE A 59 11.32 -0.95 -4.70
C ILE A 59 12.24 -1.91 -3.94
N TYR A 60 13.40 -1.44 -3.49
CA TYR A 60 14.35 -2.20 -2.69
C TYR A 60 14.43 -1.69 -1.25
N SER A 61 13.41 -0.97 -0.78
CA SER A 61 13.33 -0.51 0.60
C SER A 61 12.98 -1.66 1.53
N ASP A 62 13.77 -1.86 2.58
CA ASP A 62 13.48 -2.83 3.65
C ASP A 62 12.48 -2.27 4.69
N GLN A 63 11.92 -1.08 4.45
CA GLN A 63 10.85 -0.54 5.28
C GLN A 63 9.65 -1.49 5.18
N THR A 64 9.33 -2.14 6.29
CA THR A 64 8.09 -2.90 6.45
C THR A 64 6.92 -1.93 6.34
N VAL A 65 6.36 -1.82 5.14
CA VAL A 65 5.06 -1.16 4.96
C VAL A 65 4.06 -1.93 5.81
N THR A 66 3.45 -1.22 6.78
CA THR A 66 2.38 -1.78 7.61
C THR A 66 1.29 -2.29 6.68
N TRP A 67 1.11 -3.60 6.67
CA TRP A 67 0.01 -4.22 5.96
C TRP A 67 -1.28 -3.99 6.73
N PRO A 68 -2.39 -3.60 6.08
CA PRO A 68 -2.55 -3.34 4.66
C PRO A 68 -1.92 -1.98 4.25
N PRO A 69 -1.14 -1.91 3.14
CA PRO A 69 -0.41 -0.73 2.72
C PRO A 69 -1.39 0.32 2.26
N ALA A 70 -1.85 1.19 3.18
CA ALA A 70 -2.83 2.26 2.95
C ALA A 70 -3.72 1.96 1.72
N LEU A 71 -4.40 0.81 1.75
CA LEU A 71 -5.31 0.38 0.71
C LEU A 71 -6.54 1.29 0.91
N ASN A 72 -6.40 2.54 0.47
CA ASN A 72 -7.42 3.59 0.54
C ASN A 72 -8.55 3.32 -0.47
N THR A 73 -8.61 2.10 -0.99
CA THR A 73 -9.55 1.66 -2.01
C THR A 73 -10.42 0.60 -1.35
N CYS A 74 -11.72 0.76 -1.50
CA CYS A 74 -12.66 -0.27 -1.10
C CYS A 74 -12.46 -1.56 -1.92
N PRO A 75 -12.97 -2.70 -1.42
CA PRO A 75 -13.16 -3.89 -2.25
C PRO A 75 -13.93 -3.56 -3.53
N ASP A 76 -13.82 -4.42 -4.54
CA ASP A 76 -14.32 -4.11 -5.88
C ASP A 76 -15.80 -3.73 -5.84
N PHE A 77 -16.15 -2.62 -6.51
CA PHE A 77 -17.50 -2.06 -6.59
C PHE A 77 -18.11 -1.54 -5.28
N LEU A 78 -17.37 -1.54 -4.18
CA LEU A 78 -17.79 -0.87 -2.95
C LEU A 78 -17.42 0.62 -2.96
N THR A 79 -18.25 1.42 -2.31
CA THR A 79 -18.08 2.87 -2.20
C THR A 79 -17.55 3.22 -0.81
N ALA A 80 -16.53 4.07 -0.75
CA ALA A 80 -15.99 4.56 0.52
C ALA A 80 -17.05 5.40 1.26
N HIS A 81 -17.23 5.10 2.54
CA HIS A 81 -18.19 5.81 3.38
C HIS A 81 -17.68 5.91 4.82
N THR A 82 -18.08 6.99 5.50
CA THR A 82 -17.76 7.21 6.92
C THR A 82 -18.97 6.96 7.81
N ILE A 83 -18.76 6.29 8.92
CA ILE A 83 -19.73 6.12 10.00
C ILE A 83 -19.26 6.94 11.20
N LYS A 84 -20.18 7.69 11.82
CA LYS A 84 -19.88 8.33 13.11
C LYS A 84 -20.44 7.47 14.22
N THR A 85 -19.63 7.28 15.24
CA THR A 85 -20.04 6.55 16.42
C THR A 85 -20.89 7.40 17.36
N THR A 86 -21.89 6.77 17.99
CA THR A 86 -22.76 7.39 18.99
C THR A 86 -22.25 7.14 20.43
N ALA A 87 -20.95 7.01 20.66
CA ALA A 87 -20.37 6.90 22.02
C ALA A 87 -20.08 8.26 22.66
N GLN A 88 -19.74 8.27 23.96
CA GLN A 88 -19.34 9.47 24.69
C GLN A 88 -18.15 10.22 24.05
N THR A 89 -17.33 9.53 23.24
CA THR A 89 -16.31 10.11 22.36
C THR A 89 -16.61 9.73 20.90
N PRO A 90 -16.98 10.69 20.03
CA PRO A 90 -17.27 10.40 18.64
C PRO A 90 -15.97 10.06 17.89
N VAL A 91 -15.87 8.83 17.44
CA VAL A 91 -14.85 8.31 16.55
C VAL A 91 -15.46 8.22 15.16
N THR A 92 -14.75 8.71 14.15
CA THR A 92 -15.15 8.55 12.76
C THR A 92 -14.45 7.32 12.21
N VAL A 93 -15.24 6.36 11.71
CA VAL A 93 -14.73 5.09 11.19
C VAL A 93 -14.85 5.13 9.68
N TYR A 94 -13.74 4.85 9.01
CA TYR A 94 -13.67 4.78 7.55
C TYR A 94 -13.88 3.33 7.10
N GLY A 95 -14.75 3.15 6.12
CA GLY A 95 -14.97 1.83 5.52
C GLY A 95 -15.73 1.93 4.22
N CYS A 96 -16.39 0.84 3.87
CA CYS A 96 -16.96 0.62 2.55
C CYS A 96 -18.39 0.12 2.65
N ILE A 97 -19.25 0.61 1.75
CA ILE A 97 -20.63 0.18 1.60
C ILE A 97 -20.86 -0.35 0.19
N ASP A 98 -21.81 -1.25 0.05
CA ASP A 98 -22.20 -1.79 -1.27
C ASP A 98 -23.47 -1.11 -1.75
N THR A 99 -23.38 -0.26 -2.77
CA THR A 99 -24.54 0.46 -3.32
C THR A 99 -25.24 -0.30 -4.43
N ILE A 100 -24.70 -1.43 -4.88
CA ILE A 100 -25.14 -2.16 -6.07
C ILE A 100 -25.73 -3.51 -5.69
N GLY A 101 -25.11 -4.24 -4.75
CA GLY A 101 -25.46 -5.60 -4.34
C GLY A 101 -24.51 -6.64 -4.96
N VAL A 102 -23.20 -6.49 -4.79
CA VAL A 102 -22.17 -7.35 -5.41
C VAL A 102 -21.78 -8.57 -4.57
N SER A 103 -22.27 -8.70 -3.34
CA SER A 103 -22.02 -9.87 -2.51
C SER A 103 -22.59 -11.16 -3.11
N ASN A 104 -21.73 -12.15 -3.32
CA ASN A 104 -22.12 -13.41 -3.95
C ASN A 104 -22.85 -14.38 -2.99
N ASN A 105 -22.72 -14.19 -1.68
CA ASN A 105 -23.29 -15.10 -0.66
C ASN A 105 -24.40 -14.45 0.19
N GLY A 106 -24.70 -13.16 -0.04
CA GLY A 106 -25.71 -12.41 0.71
C GLY A 106 -25.35 -12.10 2.16
N ALA A 107 -24.11 -12.39 2.58
CA ALA A 107 -23.60 -12.02 3.90
C ALA A 107 -23.36 -10.51 4.00
N PHE A 108 -22.98 -9.88 2.88
CA PHE A 108 -22.92 -8.43 2.77
C PHE A 108 -24.16 -7.90 2.05
N ARG A 109 -24.90 -7.01 2.70
CA ARG A 109 -26.15 -6.48 2.18
C ARG A 109 -25.92 -5.19 1.41
N LYS A 110 -26.70 -5.02 0.35
CA LYS A 110 -26.82 -3.75 -0.35
C LYS A 110 -27.26 -2.66 0.62
N PHE A 111 -26.49 -1.58 0.64
CA PHE A 111 -26.78 -0.37 1.36
C PHE A 111 -28.06 0.28 0.83
N THR A 112 -28.98 0.58 1.74
CA THR A 112 -30.30 1.17 1.44
C THR A 112 -30.43 2.60 1.95
N GLY A 113 -29.39 3.15 2.58
CA GLY A 113 -29.38 4.53 3.06
C GLY A 113 -29.07 5.55 1.97
N THR A 114 -29.10 6.83 2.34
CA THR A 114 -28.75 7.93 1.43
C THR A 114 -27.23 8.10 1.41
N LEU A 115 -26.63 8.20 0.22
CA LEU A 115 -25.20 8.49 0.07
C LEU A 115 -24.87 9.89 0.58
N GLY A 116 -23.81 10.00 1.39
CA GLY A 116 -23.36 11.29 1.95
C GLY A 116 -24.00 11.66 3.30
N THR A 117 -24.99 10.91 3.76
CA THR A 117 -25.42 10.97 5.16
C THR A 117 -24.57 10.05 6.00
N VAL A 118 -23.91 10.59 7.02
CA VAL A 118 -23.20 9.82 8.03
C VAL A 118 -24.17 8.79 8.64
N LEU A 119 -23.85 7.52 8.49
CA LEU A 119 -24.59 6.46 9.15
C LEU A 119 -24.27 6.47 10.63
N GLN A 120 -25.33 6.32 11.45
CA GLN A 120 -25.22 5.98 12.85
C GLN A 120 -25.59 4.51 12.98
N ALA A 121 -24.64 3.70 13.39
CA ALA A 121 -24.81 2.27 13.50
C ALA A 121 -24.43 1.77 14.89
N PRO A 122 -25.01 0.65 15.37
CA PRO A 122 -24.40 -0.08 16.45
C PRO A 122 -23.06 -0.64 15.96
N TYR A 123 -22.01 -0.42 16.73
CA TYR A 123 -20.66 -0.94 16.49
C TYR A 123 -20.10 -1.42 17.84
N SER A 124 -19.18 -2.38 17.82
CA SER A 124 -18.33 -2.69 18.97
C SER A 124 -16.91 -2.21 18.69
N VAL A 125 -16.31 -1.50 19.66
CA VAL A 125 -14.88 -1.20 19.66
C VAL A 125 -14.25 -2.13 20.67
N ASN A 126 -13.26 -2.92 20.26
CA ASN A 126 -12.49 -3.70 21.22
C ASN A 126 -11.49 -2.80 21.98
N ASN A 127 -10.84 -3.34 23.02
CA ASN A 127 -9.88 -2.58 23.83
C ASN A 127 -8.65 -2.08 23.07
N GLN A 128 -8.46 -2.52 21.82
CA GLN A 128 -7.38 -2.14 20.92
C GLN A 128 -7.78 -1.05 19.93
N GLY A 129 -9.03 -0.58 19.95
CA GLY A 129 -9.52 0.43 19.01
C GLY A 129 -10.09 -0.15 17.71
N ASN A 130 -10.10 -1.46 17.53
CA ASN A 130 -10.69 -2.09 16.34
C ASN A 130 -12.20 -1.94 16.38
N VAL A 131 -12.74 -1.39 15.31
CA VAL A 131 -14.18 -1.16 15.18
C VAL A 131 -14.81 -2.25 14.33
N THR A 132 -15.63 -3.08 14.98
CA THR A 132 -16.54 -3.98 14.29
C THR A 132 -17.86 -3.24 14.13
N ALA A 133 -18.14 -2.73 12.93
CA ALA A 133 -19.50 -2.30 12.63
C ALA A 133 -20.39 -3.54 12.65
N THR A 134 -21.47 -3.53 13.45
CA THR A 134 -22.44 -4.64 13.50
C THR A 134 -23.38 -4.61 12.29
N LEU A 135 -23.02 -3.84 11.27
CA LEU A 135 -23.77 -3.61 10.06
C LEU A 135 -23.39 -4.65 9.02
N SER A 136 -24.37 -5.45 8.63
CA SER A 136 -24.26 -6.34 7.46
C SER A 136 -24.01 -5.59 6.15
N ASP A 137 -24.13 -4.27 6.11
CA ASP A 137 -23.97 -3.38 4.96
C ASP A 137 -22.70 -2.50 5.03
N PHE A 138 -21.81 -2.71 6.01
CA PHE A 138 -20.57 -1.96 6.14
C PHE A 138 -19.33 -2.84 6.34
N PHE A 139 -18.31 -2.61 5.51
CA PHE A 139 -17.05 -3.33 5.54
C PHE A 139 -15.94 -2.40 6.05
N PRO A 140 -15.32 -2.67 7.21
CA PRO A 140 -14.19 -1.87 7.70
C PRO A 140 -12.94 -2.14 6.85
N ILE A 141 -12.30 -1.07 6.36
CA ILE A 141 -11.07 -1.16 5.54
C ILE A 141 -9.85 -1.45 6.41
N GLN A 142 -9.80 -0.85 7.60
CA GLN A 142 -8.66 -0.95 8.51
C GLN A 142 -9.08 -1.65 9.80
N VAL A 143 -8.44 -2.78 10.06
CA VAL A 143 -8.50 -3.49 11.35
C VAL A 143 -7.06 -3.65 11.82
N ASP A 144 -6.73 -3.07 12.97
CA ASP A 144 -5.35 -3.07 13.45
C ASP A 144 -4.90 -4.50 13.78
N GLY A 145 -3.72 -4.85 13.28
CA GLY A 145 -3.11 -6.17 13.46
C GLY A 145 -3.66 -7.27 12.53
N GLU A 146 -4.47 -6.92 11.53
CA GLU A 146 -4.96 -7.88 10.55
C GLU A 146 -3.87 -8.31 9.57
N SER A 147 -3.69 -9.62 9.42
CA SER A 147 -2.83 -10.19 8.38
C SER A 147 -3.52 -10.18 7.01
N ALA A 148 -2.75 -10.28 5.94
CA ALA A 148 -3.30 -10.42 4.59
C ALA A 148 -4.25 -11.62 4.45
N GLN A 149 -3.94 -12.71 5.15
CA GLN A 149 -4.82 -13.87 5.21
C GLN A 149 -6.13 -13.55 5.93
N GLY A 150 -6.08 -12.83 7.06
CA GLY A 150 -7.28 -12.41 7.78
C GLY A 150 -8.20 -11.53 6.92
N LEU A 151 -7.61 -10.62 6.13
CA LEU A 151 -8.37 -9.79 5.19
C LEU A 151 -9.03 -10.64 4.09
N CYS A 152 -8.29 -11.61 3.52
CA CYS A 152 -8.85 -12.52 2.53
C CYS A 152 -10.00 -13.37 3.11
N ASP A 153 -9.80 -13.93 4.30
CA ASP A 153 -10.82 -14.72 4.98
C ASP A 153 -12.08 -13.87 5.20
N ARG A 154 -11.92 -12.61 5.59
CA ARG A 154 -13.04 -11.66 5.73
C ARG A 154 -13.74 -11.40 4.40
N LEU A 155 -13.01 -11.12 3.33
CA LEU A 155 -13.59 -10.94 1.99
C LEU A 155 -14.40 -12.16 1.54
N SER A 156 -13.87 -13.37 1.77
CA SER A 156 -14.57 -14.62 1.45
C SER A 156 -15.85 -14.79 2.28
N GLN A 157 -15.81 -14.43 3.56
CA GLN A 157 -16.98 -14.48 4.46
C GLN A 157 -18.07 -13.50 4.02
N TYR A 158 -17.71 -12.30 3.57
CA TYR A 158 -18.64 -11.31 3.05
C TYR A 158 -19.03 -11.53 1.58
N GLY A 159 -18.41 -12.50 0.91
CA GLY A 159 -18.65 -12.80 -0.50
C GLY A 159 -18.27 -11.66 -1.44
N LEU A 160 -17.25 -10.88 -1.05
CA LEU A 160 -16.73 -9.72 -1.78
C LEU A 160 -15.44 -10.11 -2.50
N THR A 161 -15.14 -9.47 -3.62
CA THR A 161 -13.84 -9.59 -4.30
C THR A 161 -13.02 -8.32 -4.09
N TRP A 162 -11.70 -8.46 -4.14
CA TRP A 162 -10.77 -7.34 -4.15
C TRP A 162 -9.55 -7.71 -4.96
N ASP A 163 -9.35 -7.01 -6.08
CA ASP A 163 -8.16 -7.19 -6.92
C ASP A 163 -6.86 -7.09 -6.10
N GLY A 164 -5.99 -8.08 -6.28
CA GLY A 164 -4.74 -8.21 -5.53
C GLY A 164 -4.85 -8.80 -4.11
N VAL A 165 -6.06 -9.13 -3.62
CA VAL A 165 -6.26 -9.79 -2.31
C VAL A 165 -7.08 -11.07 -2.43
N TYR A 166 -8.25 -11.02 -3.07
CA TYR A 166 -9.15 -12.17 -3.20
C TYR A 166 -10.01 -12.05 -4.45
N ASP A 167 -9.92 -13.04 -5.34
CA ASP A 167 -10.61 -13.04 -6.65
C ASP A 167 -12.00 -13.71 -6.63
N GLY A 168 -12.48 -14.13 -5.45
CA GLY A 168 -13.72 -14.89 -5.30
C GLY A 168 -13.52 -16.41 -5.20
N VAL A 169 -12.30 -16.91 -5.43
CA VAL A 169 -11.96 -18.34 -5.31
C VAL A 169 -10.68 -18.55 -4.51
N THR A 170 -9.67 -17.72 -4.77
CA THR A 170 -8.34 -17.84 -4.18
C THR A 170 -7.90 -16.51 -3.57
N CYS A 171 -7.23 -16.61 -2.43
CA CYS A 171 -6.47 -15.48 -1.89
C CYS A 171 -5.25 -15.28 -2.78
N ALA A 172 -5.03 -14.04 -3.22
CA ALA A 172 -3.73 -13.68 -3.76
C ALA A 172 -2.69 -14.04 -2.70
N ALA A 173 -1.60 -14.70 -3.11
CA ALA A 173 -0.47 -14.95 -2.24
C ALA A 173 0.19 -13.60 -1.94
N VAL A 174 -0.39 -12.86 -0.98
CA VAL A 174 0.26 -11.72 -0.39
C VAL A 174 1.42 -12.33 0.37
N ALA A 175 2.64 -12.18 -0.16
CA ALA A 175 3.84 -12.65 0.47
C ALA A 175 3.79 -12.20 1.93
N ALA A 176 3.68 -13.17 2.85
CA ALA A 176 3.74 -12.89 4.26
C ALA A 176 5.03 -12.12 4.51
N VAL A 177 4.91 -10.87 4.93
CA VAL A 177 6.06 -10.12 5.44
C VAL A 177 6.47 -10.87 6.70
N PRO A 178 7.65 -11.53 6.74
CA PRO A 178 8.10 -12.14 7.97
C PRO A 178 8.22 -11.05 9.03
N SER A 179 7.56 -11.28 10.16
CA SER A 179 7.59 -10.44 11.36
C SER A 179 9.00 -10.18 11.85
#